data_AF-A0AA41VIC9-F1
#
_entry.id   AF-A0AA41VIC9-F1
#
_cell.length_a   1.000
_cell.length_b   1.000
_cell.length_c   1.000
_cell.angle_alpha   90.00
_cell.angle_beta   90.00
_cell.angle_gamma   90.00
#
_symmetry.space_group_name_H-M   'P 1'
#
loop_
_entity.id
_entity.type
_entity.pdbx_description
1 polymer ?
#
loop_
_entity_poly.entity_id
_entity_poly.type
_entity_poly.pdbx_seq_one_letter_code
_entity_poly.pdbx_strand_id
1 'polypeptide(L)'
;MLFHDTDIMDVTTGLGGYEVVFLAALVGLNKADKRKVIDHLAKYMAPGSLLMLRSAHGARGFLYPIVEPSDLPGFEVLAVFHPMDDVINSVIVARKSKNKFQY
;
A
#
# COMPACT_ATOMS: atom_id res chain seq x y z
N MET A 1 -19.99 -2.78 -9.70
CA MET A 1 -19.20 -2.34 -8.53
C MET A 1 -19.69 -3.11 -7.33
N LEU A 2 -18.83 -3.93 -6.72
CA LEU A 2 -19.16 -4.74 -5.55
C LEU A 2 -18.49 -4.12 -4.33
N PHE A 3 -19.23 -4.02 -3.22
CA PHE A 3 -18.71 -3.52 -1.95
C PHE A 3 -18.71 -4.64 -0.93
N HIS A 4 -17.65 -4.68 -0.14
CA HIS A 4 -17.52 -5.56 1.01
C HIS A 4 -17.35 -4.68 2.25
N ASP A 5 -18.17 -4.91 3.26
CA ASP A 5 -17.99 -4.32 4.58
C ASP A 5 -17.27 -5.35 5.46
N THR A 6 -15.95 -5.20 5.57
CA THR A 6 -15.06 -6.11 6.31
C THR A 6 -13.78 -5.36 6.66
N ASP A 7 -13.15 -5.72 7.78
CA ASP A 7 -11.78 -5.30 8.03
C ASP A 7 -10.87 -5.99 7.00
N ILE A 8 -10.00 -5.21 6.35
CA ILE A 8 -9.02 -5.74 5.40
C ILE A 8 -8.11 -6.78 6.06
N MET A 9 -7.86 -6.67 7.36
CA MET A 9 -7.04 -7.60 8.13
C MET A 9 -7.65 -9.00 8.22
N ASP A 10 -8.97 -9.14 8.04
CA ASP A 10 -9.67 -10.44 8.02
C ASP A 10 -9.70 -11.06 6.61
N VAL A 11 -9.39 -10.27 5.56
CA VAL A 11 -9.43 -10.73 4.17
C VAL A 11 -8.14 -11.47 3.83
N THR A 12 -8.20 -12.79 3.88
CA THR A 12 -7.07 -13.69 3.58
C THR A 12 -7.22 -14.44 2.25
N THR A 13 -8.39 -14.34 1.62
CA THR A 13 -8.70 -14.94 0.31
C THR A 13 -9.23 -13.86 -0.63
N GLY A 14 -9.20 -14.12 -1.94
CA GLY A 14 -9.71 -13.18 -2.95
C GLY A 14 -8.74 -12.06 -3.35
N LEU A 15 -7.87 -11.57 -2.47
CA LEU A 15 -6.87 -10.54 -2.81
C LEU A 15 -5.93 -10.97 -3.96
N GLY A 16 -5.64 -12.27 -4.08
CA GLY A 16 -4.88 -12.83 -5.21
C GLY A 16 -5.61 -12.82 -6.56
N GLY A 17 -6.90 -12.45 -6.60
CA GLY A 17 -7.66 -12.30 -7.84
C GLY A 17 -7.49 -10.94 -8.51
N TYR A 18 -6.79 -10.00 -7.88
CA TYR A 18 -6.63 -8.63 -8.38
C TYR A 18 -5.20 -8.38 -8.87
N GLU A 19 -5.09 -7.81 -10.08
CA GLU A 19 -3.81 -7.41 -10.66
C GLU A 19 -3.29 -6.09 -10.06
N VAL A 20 -4.20 -5.24 -9.58
CA VAL A 20 -3.91 -3.94 -8.96
C VAL A 20 -4.75 -3.75 -7.70
N VAL A 21 -4.11 -3.34 -6.61
CA VAL A 21 -4.75 -2.94 -5.34
C VAL A 21 -4.43 -1.47 -5.06
N PHE A 22 -5.46 -0.68 -4.75
CA PHE A 22 -5.35 0.72 -4.38
C PHE A 22 -5.53 0.88 -2.87
N LEU A 23 -4.48 1.32 -2.17
CA LEU A 23 -4.52 1.61 -0.75
C LEU A 23 -4.78 3.11 -0.52
N ALA A 24 -5.95 3.41 0.04
CA ALA A 24 -6.36 4.78 0.33
C ALA A 24 -5.45 5.46 1.37
N ALA A 25 -5.47 6.80 1.39
CA ALA A 25 -4.54 7.59 2.19
C ALA A 25 -4.69 7.36 3.71
N LEU A 26 -5.95 7.22 4.15
CA LEU A 26 -6.34 7.15 5.57
C LEU A 26 -6.40 5.72 6.12
N VAL A 27 -5.91 4.73 5.37
CA VAL A 27 -5.76 3.37 5.89
C VAL A 27 -4.58 3.33 6.86
N GLY A 28 -4.85 2.92 8.10
CA GLY A 28 -3.90 2.98 9.20
C GLY A 28 -3.67 4.42 9.65
N LEU A 29 -4.26 4.81 10.79
CA LEU A 29 -4.22 6.18 11.31
C LEU A 29 -2.81 6.65 11.70
N ASN A 30 -1.87 5.72 11.86
CA ASN A 30 -0.46 5.99 12.08
C ASN A 30 0.42 5.07 11.21
N LYS A 31 1.72 5.35 11.20
CA LYS A 31 2.70 4.60 10.39
C LYS A 31 2.70 3.10 10.69
N ALA A 32 2.60 2.71 11.96
CA ALA A 32 2.63 1.31 12.37
C ALA A 32 1.38 0.55 11.90
N ASP A 33 0.19 1.14 12.04
CA ASP A 33 -1.05 0.51 11.60
C ASP A 33 -1.12 0.41 10.08
N LYS A 34 -0.67 1.45 9.37
CA LYS A 34 -0.57 1.40 7.90
C LYS A 34 0.40 0.32 7.45
N ARG A 35 1.52 0.16 8.17
CA ARG A 35 2.49 -0.91 7.89
C ARG A 35 1.90 -2.30 8.08
N LYS A 36 1.12 -2.54 9.14
CA LYS A 36 0.42 -3.83 9.32
C LYS A 36 -0.46 -4.18 8.12
N VAL A 37 -1.19 -3.20 7.58
CA VAL A 37 -2.03 -3.42 6.40
C VAL A 37 -1.18 -3.70 5.15
N ILE A 38 -0.09 -2.96 4.95
CA ILE A 38 0.84 -3.22 3.84
C ILE A 38 1.42 -4.64 3.92
N ASP A 39 1.86 -5.08 5.10
CA ASP A 39 2.42 -6.42 5.30
C ASP A 39 1.35 -7.50 5.05
N HIS A 40 0.10 -7.25 5.46
CA HIS A 40 -1.03 -8.11 5.16
C HIS A 40 -1.30 -8.22 3.65
N LEU A 41 -1.29 -7.11 2.94
CA LEU A 41 -1.41 -7.09 1.47
C LEU A 41 -0.24 -7.83 0.80
N ALA A 42 0.99 -7.63 1.29
CA ALA A 42 2.17 -8.35 0.81
C ALA A 42 2.00 -9.87 0.93
N LYS A 43 1.31 -10.34 1.97
CA LYS A 43 1.03 -11.76 2.19
C LYS A 43 0.00 -12.32 1.21
N TYR A 44 -1.11 -11.61 0.97
CA TYR A 44 -2.28 -12.20 0.30
C TYR A 44 -2.53 -11.76 -1.16
N MET A 45 -1.90 -10.69 -1.65
CA MET A 45 -2.00 -10.28 -3.06
C MET A 45 -1.36 -11.31 -4.02
N ALA A 46 -1.59 -11.21 -5.33
CA ALA A 46 -0.92 -12.11 -6.28
C ALA A 46 0.56 -11.74 -6.47
N PRO A 47 1.49 -12.69 -6.57
CA PRO A 47 2.88 -12.41 -6.96
C PRO A 47 2.93 -11.62 -8.28
N GLY A 48 3.68 -10.51 -8.31
CA GLY A 48 3.79 -9.64 -9.49
C GLY A 48 2.66 -8.62 -9.66
N SER A 49 1.59 -8.66 -8.85
CA SER A 49 0.54 -7.64 -8.84
C SER A 49 1.05 -6.28 -8.36
N LEU A 50 0.31 -5.21 -8.67
CA LEU A 50 0.65 -3.84 -8.29
C LEU A 50 -0.10 -3.39 -7.04
N LEU A 51 0.63 -2.78 -6.13
CA LEU A 51 0.10 -1.96 -5.05
C LEU A 51 0.32 -0.49 -5.41
N MET A 52 -0.75 0.26 -5.58
CA MET A 52 -0.71 1.71 -5.56
C MET A 52 -1.16 2.16 -4.17
N LEU A 53 -0.35 2.98 -3.49
CA LEU A 53 -0.74 3.55 -2.22
C LEU A 53 -0.62 5.08 -2.21
N ARG A 54 -1.54 5.71 -1.50
CA ARG A 54 -1.45 7.14 -1.19
C ARG A 54 -0.58 7.35 0.05
N SER A 55 0.39 8.25 -0.06
CA SER A 55 1.38 8.65 0.96
C SER A 55 1.45 10.17 1.06
N ALA A 56 2.27 10.70 1.96
CA ALA A 56 2.61 12.12 2.14
C ALA A 56 4.08 12.40 1.80
N HIS A 57 4.42 13.67 1.68
CA HIS A 57 5.79 14.13 1.53
C HIS A 57 5.98 15.50 2.19
N GLY A 58 7.12 15.70 2.84
CA GLY A 58 7.46 16.94 3.56
C GLY A 58 6.43 17.32 4.62
N ALA A 59 6.06 18.61 4.67
CA ALA A 59 5.09 19.13 5.64
C ALA A 59 3.70 18.49 5.51
N ARG A 60 3.35 17.89 4.38
CA ARG A 60 2.07 17.17 4.22
C ARG A 60 1.99 15.91 5.11
N GLY A 61 3.12 15.46 5.68
CA GLY A 61 3.16 14.41 6.69
C GLY A 61 2.39 14.73 7.99
N PHE A 62 2.05 16.00 8.24
CA PHE A 62 1.15 16.36 9.34
C PHE A 62 -0.30 15.87 9.12
N LEU A 63 -0.69 15.57 7.87
CA LEU A 63 -2.06 15.19 7.53
C LEU A 63 -2.29 13.68 7.54
N TYR A 64 -1.27 12.89 7.20
CA TYR A 64 -1.34 11.42 7.17
C TYR A 64 0.07 10.82 7.13
N PRO A 65 0.22 9.54 7.54
CA PRO A 65 1.52 8.90 7.62
C PRO A 65 2.26 8.88 6.27
N ILE A 66 3.52 9.29 6.33
CA ILE A 66 4.49 9.13 5.25
C ILE A 66 4.90 7.66 5.18
N VAL A 67 4.77 7.10 3.99
CA VAL A 67 5.32 5.79 3.61
C VAL A 67 6.56 6.03 2.77
N GLU A 68 7.68 5.47 3.22
CA GLU A 68 8.95 5.44 2.50
C GLU A 68 9.11 4.11 1.74
N PRO A 69 9.99 4.01 0.74
CA PRO A 69 10.29 2.74 0.08
C PRO A 69 10.73 1.63 1.04
N SER A 70 11.47 1.96 2.10
CA SER A 70 11.86 1.02 3.16
C SER A 70 10.68 0.50 3.97
N ASP A 71 9.51 1.14 3.86
CA ASP A 71 8.30 0.72 4.54
C ASP A 71 7.52 -0.37 3.79
N LEU A 72 8.01 -0.82 2.63
CA LEU A 72 7.31 -1.72 1.71
C LEU A 72 8.05 -3.06 1.51
N PRO A 73 8.31 -3.86 2.57
CA PRO A 73 8.94 -5.16 2.41
C PRO A 73 8.04 -6.08 1.57
N GLY A 74 8.66 -6.92 0.74
CA GLY A 74 7.93 -7.78 -0.17
C GLY A 74 7.28 -7.06 -1.35
N PHE A 75 7.59 -5.77 -1.54
CA PHE A 75 7.32 -5.04 -2.75
C PHE A 75 8.59 -4.45 -3.35
N GLU A 76 8.63 -4.39 -4.68
CA GLU A 76 9.60 -3.64 -5.48
C GLU A 76 8.99 -2.29 -5.84
N VAL A 77 9.54 -1.19 -5.33
CA VAL A 77 9.03 0.15 -5.67
C VAL A 77 9.39 0.50 -7.11
N LEU A 78 8.37 0.82 -7.91
CA LEU A 78 8.53 1.15 -9.32
C LEU A 78 8.58 2.65 -9.56
N ALA A 79 7.74 3.40 -8.84
CA ALA A 79 7.66 4.85 -8.97
C ALA A 79 7.17 5.49 -7.67
N VAL A 80 7.67 6.69 -7.41
CA VAL A 80 7.19 7.60 -6.36
C VAL A 80 6.89 8.93 -7.03
N PHE A 81 5.71 9.47 -6.78
CA PHE A 81 5.28 10.77 -7.29
C PHE A 81 4.87 11.68 -6.15
N HIS A 82 5.48 12.86 -6.10
CA HIS A 82 5.18 13.92 -5.16
C HIS A 82 4.55 15.09 -5.93
N PRO A 83 3.25 15.37 -5.73
CA PRO A 83 2.61 16.52 -6.36
C PRO A 83 3.22 17.84 -5.87
N MET A 84 3.37 18.78 -6.81
CA MET A 84 3.89 20.13 -6.58
C MET A 84 2.80 21.20 -6.60
N ASP A 85 1.55 20.79 -6.78
CA ASP A 85 0.35 21.63 -6.82
C ASP A 85 -0.50 21.42 -5.54
N ASP A 86 -1.80 21.74 -5.64
CA ASP A 86 -2.77 21.62 -4.55
C ASP A 86 -3.13 20.17 -4.22
N VAL A 87 -2.66 19.18 -5.00
CA VAL A 87 -2.84 17.78 -4.66
C VAL A 87 -1.95 17.45 -3.46
N ILE A 88 -2.57 16.93 -2.40
CA ILE A 88 -1.86 16.66 -1.16
C ILE A 88 -1.16 15.28 -1.22
N ASN A 89 -1.84 14.26 -1.77
CA ASN A 89 -1.37 12.87 -1.68
C ASN A 89 -0.23 12.59 -2.66
N SER A 90 0.92 12.21 -2.12
CA SER A 90 1.93 11.48 -2.86
C SER A 90 1.43 10.09 -3.24
N VAL A 91 1.98 9.54 -4.30
CA VAL A 91 1.64 8.20 -4.78
C VAL A 91 2.90 7.36 -4.84
N ILE A 92 2.80 6.12 -4.36
CA ILE A 92 3.83 5.11 -4.57
C ILE A 92 3.18 3.97 -5.34
N VAL A 93 3.84 3.54 -6.41
CA VAL A 93 3.49 2.32 -7.16
C VAL A 93 4.58 1.30 -6.89
N ALA A 94 4.18 0.15 -6.37
CA ALA A 94 5.08 -0.93 -6.04
C ALA A 94 4.53 -2.27 -6.55
N ARG A 95 5.40 -3.20 -6.89
CA ARG A 95 5.06 -4.53 -7.41
C ARG A 95 5.32 -5.57 -6.35
N LYS A 96 4.34 -6.42 -6.04
CA LYS A 96 4.53 -7.54 -5.12
C LYS A 96 5.64 -8.46 -5.64
N SER A 97 6.62 -8.74 -4.81
CA SER A 97 7.74 -9.63 -5.15
C SER A 97 7.23 -10.99 -5.63
N LYS A 98 7.84 -11.52 -6.68
CA LYS A 98 7.49 -12.83 -7.25
C LYS A 98 7.99 -14.01 -6.40
N ASN A 99 8.99 -13.76 -5.55
CA ASN A 99 9.59 -14.79 -4.70
C ASN A 99 8.82 -14.89 -3.39
N LYS A 100 8.38 -16.10 -3.04
CA LYS A 100 8.04 -16.43 -1.65
C LYS A 100 9.35 -16.31 -0.86
N PHE A 101 9.42 -15.41 0.12
CA PHE A 101 10.49 -15.46 1.11
C PHE A 101 10.41 -16.84 1.78
N GLN A 102 11.35 -17.72 1.44
CA GLN A 102 11.69 -18.87 2.27
C GLN A 102 12.59 -18.32 3.37
N TYR A 103 12.08 -18.31 4.60
CA TYR A 103 12.91 -18.26 5.79
C TYR A 103 12.97 -19.67 6.35
#